data_AF-A0A972LGA6-F1
#
_entry.id   AF-A0A972LGA6-F1
#
_cell.length_a   1.000
_cell.length_b   1.000
_cell.length_c   1.000
_cell.angle_alpha   90.00
_cell.angle_beta   90.00
_cell.angle_gamma   90.00
#
_symmetry.space_group_name_H-M   'P 1'
#
loop_
_entity.id
_entity.type
_entity.pdbx_description
1 polymer ?
#
loop_
_entity_poly.entity_id
_entity_poly.type
_entity_poly.pdbx_seq_one_letter_code
_entity_poly.pdbx_strand_id
1 'polypeptide(L)'
;VGVMCYHAGMPHERRDEAQEMFRRDEVDVIVATVAFGMGIDKPNVRYVIHRDMPKSIDGYYQEIGRAGRDGVGSDCILFYSWSEVMSYDRFLDGSRDPEIQNRSAEQTRAMFRLAEKDTCRHEALVAYFGETIPACEKSCDHCLKRDLLKEIRPLAQKKVRSTRVVPQWTSSDNPAEDAASLELLDQLKTLRKKLANERGVPAYLVFSDAVLLEMIVARPQSEDEMLQINGVGPKKLAAYASHSHFLPLLSNADPGASSGWRR
;
A
#
# COMPACT_ATOMS: atom_id res chain seq x y z
N VAL A 1 -5.48 7.23 19.43
CA VAL A 1 -4.97 6.20 18.52
C VAL A 1 -3.52 6.48 18.23
N GLY A 2 -2.63 5.96 19.08
CA GLY A 2 -1.20 5.90 18.80
C GLY A 2 -0.92 4.80 17.77
N VAL A 3 0.00 5.05 16.84
CA VAL A 3 0.35 4.09 15.79
C VAL A 3 1.87 4.03 15.63
N MET A 4 2.44 2.84 15.55
CA MET A 4 3.87 2.63 15.26
C MET A 4 4.08 1.61 14.14
N CYS A 5 5.17 1.74 13.40
CA CYS A 5 5.59 0.75 12.42
C CYS A 5 6.60 -0.25 13.01
N TYR A 6 6.66 -1.46 12.44
CA TYR A 6 7.67 -2.46 12.77
C TYR A 6 8.07 -3.27 11.54
N HIS A 7 9.35 -3.21 11.15
CA HIS A 7 9.88 -4.05 10.08
C HIS A 7 11.40 -4.26 10.22
N ALA A 8 11.94 -5.25 9.51
CA ALA A 8 13.35 -5.63 9.63
C ALA A 8 14.34 -4.52 9.25
N GLY A 9 13.94 -3.60 8.37
CA GLY A 9 14.74 -2.43 7.99
C GLY A 9 14.82 -1.30 9.05
N MET A 10 14.14 -1.42 10.19
CA MET A 10 14.23 -0.44 11.28
C MET A 10 15.45 -0.69 12.17
N PRO A 11 16.03 0.36 12.78
CA PRO A 11 17.04 0.21 13.82
C PRO A 11 16.53 -0.67 14.97
N HIS A 12 17.42 -1.46 15.58
CA HIS A 12 17.07 -2.35 16.69
C HIS A 12 16.36 -1.62 17.83
N GLU A 13 16.92 -0.49 18.28
CA GLU A 13 16.37 0.35 19.34
C GLU A 13 14.92 0.79 19.06
N ARG A 14 14.62 1.15 17.81
CA ARG A 14 13.26 1.56 17.39
C ARG A 14 12.28 0.38 17.36
N ARG A 15 12.76 -0.82 17.04
CA ARG A 15 11.94 -2.04 17.11
C ARG A 15 11.61 -2.41 18.55
N ASP A 16 12.58 -2.31 19.45
CA ASP A 16 12.38 -2.56 20.88
C ASP A 16 11.41 -1.55 21.50
N GLU A 17 11.58 -0.27 21.18
CA GLU A 17 10.68 0.82 21.59
C GLU A 17 9.24 0.53 21.14
N ALA A 18 9.02 0.25 19.85
CA ALA A 18 7.69 -0.04 19.31
C ALA A 18 7.04 -1.27 19.96
N GLN A 19 7.84 -2.32 20.20
CA GLN A 19 7.38 -3.54 20.84
C GLN A 19 7.02 -3.32 22.31
N GLU A 20 7.81 -2.55 23.06
CA GLU A 20 7.53 -2.23 24.47
C GLU A 20 6.28 -1.35 24.60
N MET A 21 6.18 -0.29 23.81
CA MET A 21 5.05 0.64 23.84
C MET A 21 3.74 -0.07 23.49
N PHE A 22 3.76 -0.96 22.49
CA PHE A 22 2.58 -1.76 22.15
C PHE A 22 2.25 -2.79 23.25
N ARG A 23 3.25 -3.42 23.86
CA ARG A 23 3.03 -4.36 24.98
C ARG A 23 2.34 -3.66 26.16
N ARG A 24 2.78 -2.44 26.49
CA ARG A 24 2.29 -1.59 27.59
C ARG A 24 0.98 -0.84 27.31
N ASP A 25 0.35 -1.05 26.15
CA ASP A 25 -0.86 -0.32 25.74
C ASP A 25 -0.66 1.21 25.60
N GLU A 26 0.58 1.67 25.43
CA GLU A 26 0.90 3.08 25.13
C GLU A 26 0.62 3.42 23.65
N VAL A 27 0.56 2.39 22.81
CA VAL A 27 0.23 2.47 21.38
C VAL A 27 -0.88 1.49 21.09
N ASP A 28 -1.93 1.98 20.42
CA ASP A 28 -3.13 1.19 20.11
C ASP A 28 -2.91 0.26 18.91
N VAL A 29 -2.08 0.66 17.94
CA VAL A 29 -1.91 -0.03 16.66
C VAL A 29 -0.44 -0.17 16.30
N ILE A 30 -0.05 -1.38 15.91
CA ILE A 30 1.26 -1.66 15.31
C ILE A 30 1.08 -2.12 13.86
N VAL A 31 1.75 -1.44 12.95
CA VAL A 31 1.76 -1.76 11.51
C VAL A 31 3.05 -2.49 11.21
N ALA A 32 2.95 -3.79 10.97
CA ALA A 32 4.12 -4.65 10.90
C ALA A 32 4.18 -5.50 9.63
N THR A 33 5.40 -5.84 9.22
CA THR A 33 5.63 -6.98 8.31
C THR A 33 5.70 -8.29 9.10
N VAL A 34 5.71 -9.44 8.40
CA VAL A 34 5.80 -10.80 8.98
C VAL A 34 6.89 -10.92 10.06
N ALA A 35 7.96 -10.11 9.96
CA ALA A 35 9.07 -10.08 10.92
C ALA A 35 8.68 -9.79 12.38
N PHE A 36 7.50 -9.20 12.64
CA PHE A 36 7.05 -8.87 13.99
C PHE A 36 6.51 -10.05 14.80
N GLY A 37 6.07 -11.12 14.11
CA GLY A 37 5.41 -12.24 14.77
C GLY A 37 6.26 -12.92 15.85
N MET A 38 7.58 -13.01 15.71
CA MET A 38 8.35 -13.89 16.60
C MET A 38 8.55 -13.35 18.04
N GLY A 39 8.22 -12.08 18.34
CA GLY A 39 8.59 -11.43 19.62
C GLY A 39 7.47 -10.96 20.54
N ILE A 40 6.24 -10.78 20.04
CA ILE A 40 5.16 -10.19 20.84
C ILE A 40 4.26 -11.28 21.41
N ASP A 41 4.25 -11.36 22.74
CA ASP A 41 3.25 -12.09 23.53
C ASP A 41 2.39 -11.09 24.28
N LYS A 42 1.28 -10.68 23.64
CA LYS A 42 0.27 -9.78 24.21
C LYS A 42 -1.08 -10.50 24.14
N PRO A 43 -1.69 -10.88 25.27
CA PRO A 43 -2.84 -11.77 25.24
C PRO A 43 -4.13 -11.09 24.75
N ASN A 44 -4.21 -9.77 24.90
CA ASN A 44 -5.40 -8.96 24.67
C ASN A 44 -5.45 -8.28 23.28
N VAL A 45 -4.87 -8.89 22.24
CA VAL A 45 -4.96 -8.36 20.87
C VAL A 45 -6.37 -8.58 20.32
N ARG A 46 -7.09 -7.50 20.05
CA ARG A 46 -8.49 -7.53 19.57
C ARG A 46 -8.66 -7.59 18.07
N TYR A 47 -7.68 -7.10 17.32
CA TYR A 47 -7.74 -7.03 15.88
C TYR A 47 -6.42 -7.48 15.28
N VAL A 48 -6.49 -8.40 14.32
CA VAL A 48 -5.39 -8.71 13.40
C VAL A 48 -5.88 -8.40 12.00
N ILE A 49 -5.20 -7.48 11.31
CA ILE A 49 -5.62 -7.00 9.99
C ILE A 49 -4.49 -7.24 8.99
N HIS A 50 -4.76 -8.11 8.03
CA HIS A 50 -3.90 -8.34 6.89
C HIS A 50 -4.29 -7.40 5.76
N ARG A 51 -3.49 -6.34 5.58
CA ARG A 51 -3.64 -5.42 4.43
C ARG A 51 -3.30 -6.12 3.12
N ASP A 52 -2.29 -6.98 3.15
CA ASP A 52 -1.87 -7.80 2.02
C ASP A 52 -2.06 -9.28 2.35
N MET A 53 -2.40 -10.08 1.33
CA MET A 53 -2.61 -11.52 1.49
C MET A 53 -1.31 -12.22 1.93
N PRO A 54 -1.34 -13.07 2.98
CA PRO A 54 -0.22 -13.91 3.35
C PRO A 54 0.19 -14.86 2.23
N LYS A 55 1.47 -15.26 2.24
CA LYS A 55 2.04 -16.15 1.21
C LYS A 55 1.69 -17.62 1.42
N SER A 56 1.15 -17.98 2.58
CA SER A 56 0.80 -19.36 2.93
C SER A 56 -0.29 -19.39 3.99
N ILE A 57 -1.04 -20.50 4.04
CA ILE A 57 -2.06 -20.75 5.06
C ILE A 57 -1.40 -20.91 6.44
N ASP A 58 -0.24 -21.55 6.52
CA ASP A 58 0.54 -21.70 7.76
C ASP A 58 0.93 -20.34 8.35
N GLY A 59 1.44 -19.43 7.52
CA GLY A 59 1.77 -18.07 7.94
C GLY A 59 0.53 -17.32 8.42
N TYR A 60 -0.55 -17.37 7.64
CA TYR A 60 -1.82 -16.76 8.04
C TYR A 60 -2.32 -17.28 9.39
N TYR A 61 -2.34 -18.61 9.59
CA TYR A 61 -2.78 -19.26 10.82
C TYR A 61 -1.97 -18.80 12.04
N GLN A 62 -0.64 -18.76 11.93
CA GLN A 62 0.24 -18.30 13.00
C GLN A 62 0.06 -16.82 13.33
N GLU A 63 -0.19 -15.99 12.31
CA GLU A 63 -0.37 -14.55 12.46
C GLU A 63 -1.69 -14.21 13.14
N ILE A 64 -2.81 -14.83 12.71
CA ILE A 64 -4.13 -14.62 13.33
C ILE A 64 -4.24 -15.25 14.72
N GLY A 65 -3.47 -16.32 15.01
CA GLY A 65 -3.41 -16.99 16.33
C GLY A 65 -2.82 -16.12 17.46
N ARG A 66 -2.53 -14.85 17.19
CA ARG A 66 -2.13 -13.84 18.17
C ARG A 66 -3.32 -13.08 18.74
N ALA A 67 -4.41 -13.01 17.99
CA ALA A 67 -5.64 -12.41 18.45
C ALA A 67 -6.25 -13.24 19.59
N GLY A 68 -6.83 -12.59 20.60
CA GLY A 68 -7.74 -13.28 21.51
C GLY A 68 -7.13 -14.37 22.41
N ARG A 69 -5.83 -14.32 22.73
CA ARG A 69 -5.22 -15.36 23.61
C ARG A 69 -5.75 -15.33 25.04
N ASP A 70 -6.35 -14.22 25.45
CA ASP A 70 -7.13 -14.09 26.69
C ASP A 70 -8.52 -14.77 26.62
N GLY A 71 -8.89 -15.36 25.48
CA GLY A 71 -10.18 -16.02 25.26
C GLY A 71 -11.32 -15.06 24.94
N VAL A 72 -11.05 -13.75 24.85
CA VAL A 72 -12.06 -12.74 24.51
C VAL A 72 -12.19 -12.61 22.99
N GLY A 73 -13.42 -12.39 22.53
CA GLY A 73 -13.74 -12.18 21.12
C GLY A 73 -12.79 -11.17 20.46
N SER A 74 -12.27 -11.55 19.29
CA SER A 74 -11.29 -10.78 18.53
C SER A 74 -11.54 -11.03 17.04
N ASP A 75 -11.27 -10.03 16.22
CA ASP A 75 -11.54 -10.07 14.78
C ASP A 75 -10.24 -10.23 13.98
N CYS A 76 -10.27 -11.13 13.00
CA CYS A 76 -9.21 -11.31 12.03
C CYS A 76 -9.73 -10.92 10.65
N ILE A 77 -9.15 -9.89 10.06
CA ILE A 77 -9.63 -9.29 8.80
C ILE A 77 -8.55 -9.49 7.75
N LEU A 78 -8.92 -10.12 6.64
CA LEU A 78 -8.04 -10.36 5.50
C LEU A 78 -8.53 -9.57 4.29
N PHE A 79 -7.72 -8.62 3.82
CA PHE A 79 -7.83 -8.08 2.47
C PHE A 79 -7.02 -8.97 1.53
N TYR A 80 -7.60 -9.29 0.37
CA TYR A 80 -6.94 -10.14 -0.62
C TYR A 80 -7.34 -9.74 -2.04
N SER A 81 -6.44 -9.98 -2.99
CA SER A 81 -6.71 -9.82 -4.41
C SER A 81 -5.84 -10.76 -5.24
N TRP A 82 -6.33 -11.10 -6.44
CA TRP A 82 -5.54 -11.90 -7.39
C TRP A 82 -4.24 -11.19 -7.83
N SER A 83 -4.22 -9.84 -7.79
CA SER A 83 -3.04 -9.05 -8.15
C SER A 83 -1.83 -9.32 -7.25
N GLU A 84 -2.07 -9.72 -6.01
CA GLU A 84 -1.03 -10.08 -5.06
C GLU A 84 -0.42 -11.45 -5.40
N VAL A 85 -1.25 -12.41 -5.80
CA VAL A 85 -0.81 -13.73 -6.29
C VAL A 85 0.15 -13.54 -7.47
N MET A 86 -0.26 -12.73 -8.46
CA MET A 86 0.57 -12.42 -9.63
C MET A 86 1.86 -11.70 -9.28
N SER A 87 1.81 -10.81 -8.29
CA SER A 87 2.99 -10.10 -7.81
C SER A 87 3.98 -11.07 -7.17
N TYR A 88 3.51 -11.99 -6.32
CA TYR A 88 4.35 -12.99 -5.67
C TYR A 88 4.94 -14.00 -6.65
N ASP A 89 4.17 -14.48 -7.63
CA ASP A 89 4.67 -15.37 -8.68
C ASP A 89 5.82 -14.70 -9.45
N ARG A 90 5.67 -13.43 -9.86
CA ARG A 90 6.71 -12.67 -10.59
C ARG A 90 7.99 -12.46 -9.75
N PHE A 91 7.87 -12.31 -8.42
CA PHE A 91 9.04 -12.18 -7.54
C PHE A 91 9.85 -13.49 -7.46
N LEU A 92 9.24 -14.64 -7.75
CA LEU A 92 9.91 -15.94 -7.69
C LEU A 92 10.72 -16.24 -8.95
N ASP A 93 10.36 -15.68 -10.11
CA ASP A 93 10.93 -15.94 -11.45
C ASP A 93 12.45 -15.67 -11.60
N GLY A 94 13.14 -15.15 -10.58
CA GLY A 94 14.52 -14.67 -10.71
C GLY A 94 15.59 -15.21 -9.75
N SER A 95 15.28 -16.10 -8.77
CA SER A 95 16.28 -16.36 -7.71
C SER A 95 16.27 -17.71 -6.96
N ARG A 96 15.56 -18.77 -7.39
CA ARG A 96 15.53 -20.05 -6.63
C ARG A 96 15.44 -21.30 -7.51
N ASP A 97 15.73 -22.45 -6.89
CA ASP A 97 15.42 -23.79 -7.41
C ASP A 97 13.95 -23.88 -7.88
N PRO A 98 13.67 -24.38 -9.10
CA PRO A 98 12.32 -24.54 -9.63
C PRO A 98 11.34 -25.24 -8.69
N GLU A 99 11.80 -26.21 -7.89
CA GLU A 99 10.94 -26.94 -6.95
C GLU A 99 10.46 -26.02 -5.81
N ILE A 100 11.36 -25.18 -5.29
CA ILE A 100 11.05 -24.23 -4.22
C ILE A 100 10.11 -23.14 -4.73
N GLN A 101 10.32 -22.67 -5.97
CA GLN A 101 9.44 -21.70 -6.62
C GLN A 101 8.03 -22.26 -6.78
N ASN A 102 7.90 -23.47 -7.34
CA ASN A 102 6.60 -24.09 -7.56
C ASN A 102 5.85 -24.30 -6.23
N ARG A 103 6.55 -24.79 -5.19
CA ARG A 103 5.97 -24.95 -3.85
C ARG A 103 5.48 -23.62 -3.27
N SER A 104 6.25 -22.54 -3.40
CA SER A 104 5.87 -21.22 -2.90
C SER A 104 4.67 -20.63 -3.68
N ALA A 105 4.60 -20.85 -4.99
CA ALA A 105 3.46 -20.44 -5.82
C ALA A 105 2.20 -21.23 -5.45
N GLU A 106 2.33 -22.55 -5.25
CA GLU A 106 1.23 -23.41 -4.81
C GLU A 106 0.67 -22.97 -3.46
N GLN A 107 1.53 -22.63 -2.49
CA GLN A 107 1.12 -22.12 -1.17
C GLN A 107 0.36 -20.79 -1.29
N THR A 108 0.85 -19.87 -2.13
CA THR A 108 0.19 -18.57 -2.35
C THR A 108 -1.20 -18.77 -2.97
N ARG A 109 -1.30 -19.62 -3.99
CA ARG A 109 -2.57 -19.96 -4.64
C ARG A 109 -3.51 -20.69 -3.69
N ALA A 110 -2.99 -21.53 -2.79
CA ALA A 110 -3.78 -22.19 -1.76
C ALA A 110 -4.38 -21.19 -0.78
N MET A 111 -3.62 -20.17 -0.36
CA MET A 111 -4.12 -19.10 0.50
C MET A 111 -5.25 -18.31 -0.17
N PHE A 112 -5.10 -17.97 -1.45
CA PHE A 112 -6.16 -17.30 -2.22
C PHE A 112 -7.43 -18.17 -2.30
N ARG A 113 -7.28 -19.47 -2.62
CA ARG A 113 -8.40 -20.41 -2.63
C ARG A 113 -9.09 -20.53 -1.27
N LEU A 114 -8.34 -20.51 -0.17
CA LEU A 114 -8.90 -20.52 1.18
C LEU A 114 -9.78 -19.29 1.42
N ALA A 115 -9.33 -18.11 1.00
CA ALA A 115 -10.08 -16.86 1.15
C ALA A 115 -11.37 -16.83 0.31
N GLU A 116 -11.37 -17.43 -0.88
CA GLU A 116 -12.53 -17.48 -1.79
C GLU A 116 -13.53 -18.62 -1.51
N LYS A 117 -13.18 -19.63 -0.70
CA LYS A 117 -14.05 -20.79 -0.47
C LYS A 117 -15.46 -20.37 -0.04
N ASP A 118 -16.49 -20.96 -0.64
CA ASP A 118 -17.88 -20.70 -0.26
C ASP A 118 -18.35 -21.62 0.89
N THR A 119 -17.55 -21.67 1.95
CA THR A 119 -17.80 -22.49 3.16
C THR A 119 -17.39 -21.72 4.41
N CYS A 120 -17.67 -22.25 5.60
CA CYS A 120 -17.21 -21.65 6.84
C CYS A 120 -15.68 -21.45 6.84
N ARG A 121 -15.21 -20.26 7.24
CA ARG A 121 -13.76 -19.96 7.29
C ARG A 121 -13.02 -20.85 8.27
N HIS A 122 -13.60 -21.10 9.45
CA HIS A 122 -12.97 -21.94 10.47
C HIS A 122 -12.84 -23.38 9.98
N GLU A 123 -13.95 -23.95 9.49
CA GLU A 123 -13.97 -25.29 8.89
C GLU A 123 -12.92 -25.42 7.78
N ALA A 124 -12.89 -24.47 6.84
CA ALA A 124 -11.94 -24.50 5.73
C ALA A 124 -10.48 -24.41 6.21
N LEU A 125 -10.22 -23.65 7.27
CA LEU A 125 -8.89 -23.46 7.84
C LEU A 125 -8.39 -24.70 8.57
N VAL A 126 -9.20 -25.35 9.42
CA VAL A 126 -8.76 -26.60 10.09
C VAL A 126 -8.74 -27.80 9.14
N ALA A 127 -9.60 -27.81 8.11
CA ALA A 127 -9.53 -28.83 7.05
C ALA A 127 -8.18 -28.84 6.32
N TYR A 128 -7.50 -27.70 6.21
CA TYR A 128 -6.14 -27.63 5.68
C TYR A 128 -5.14 -28.44 6.52
N PHE A 129 -5.34 -28.53 7.84
CA PHE A 129 -4.52 -29.31 8.77
C PHE A 129 -5.01 -30.75 8.94
N GLY A 130 -5.98 -31.19 8.13
CA GLY A 130 -6.54 -32.54 8.20
C GLY A 130 -7.56 -32.75 9.32
N GLU A 131 -8.02 -31.67 9.96
CA GLU A 131 -9.03 -31.71 11.01
C GLU A 131 -10.43 -31.41 10.46
N THR A 132 -11.46 -31.97 11.11
CA THR A 132 -12.86 -31.73 10.74
C THR A 132 -13.61 -31.14 11.92
N ILE A 133 -14.27 -30.00 11.69
CA ILE A 133 -15.19 -29.38 12.65
C ILE A 133 -16.49 -29.00 11.94
N PRO A 134 -17.61 -28.90 12.66
CA PRO A 134 -18.81 -28.29 12.09
C PRO A 134 -18.56 -26.80 11.79
N ALA A 135 -19.36 -26.24 10.87
CA ALA A 135 -19.37 -24.82 10.60
C ALA A 135 -19.57 -23.99 11.88
N CYS A 136 -18.93 -22.82 11.96
CA CYS A 136 -18.96 -22.02 13.17
C CYS A 136 -20.33 -21.39 13.47
N GLU A 137 -21.18 -21.24 12.44
CA GLU A 137 -22.52 -20.63 12.42
C GLU A 137 -22.62 -19.16 12.85
N LYS A 138 -21.76 -18.67 13.75
CA LYS A 138 -21.93 -17.41 14.48
C LYS A 138 -20.71 -16.50 14.50
N SER A 139 -19.62 -16.83 13.82
CA SER A 139 -18.34 -16.11 13.97
C SER A 139 -17.78 -15.56 12.66
N CYS A 140 -17.56 -16.40 11.64
CA CYS A 140 -16.95 -15.93 10.40
C CYS A 140 -17.93 -15.18 9.49
N ASP A 141 -17.38 -14.37 8.58
CA ASP A 141 -18.12 -13.59 7.58
C ASP A 141 -19.09 -14.45 6.76
N HIS A 142 -18.65 -15.61 6.26
CA HIS A 142 -19.49 -16.49 5.46
C HIS A 142 -20.70 -17.02 6.24
N CYS A 143 -20.49 -17.56 7.45
CA CYS A 143 -21.59 -18.07 8.28
C CYS A 143 -22.55 -16.96 8.73
N LEU A 144 -22.02 -15.78 9.05
CA LEU A 144 -22.81 -14.62 9.41
C LEU A 144 -23.45 -13.92 8.20
N LYS A 145 -23.12 -14.34 6.97
CA LYS A 145 -23.51 -13.71 5.71
C LYS A 145 -23.17 -12.21 5.70
N ARG A 146 -22.01 -11.87 6.28
CA ARG A 146 -21.52 -10.51 6.38
C ARG A 146 -20.73 -10.16 5.14
N ASP A 147 -21.07 -9.02 4.58
CA ASP A 147 -20.29 -8.41 3.51
C ASP A 147 -19.62 -7.19 4.10
N LEU A 148 -18.38 -7.37 4.57
CA LEU A 148 -17.61 -6.31 5.21
C LEU A 148 -17.50 -5.07 4.32
N LEU A 149 -17.39 -5.22 3.00
CA LEU A 149 -17.29 -4.06 2.09
C LEU A 149 -18.60 -3.26 2.02
N LYS A 150 -19.76 -3.92 2.16
CA LYS A 150 -21.06 -3.24 2.26
C LYS A 150 -21.34 -2.68 3.65
N GLU A 151 -20.83 -3.34 4.68
CA GLU A 151 -21.01 -2.95 6.08
C GLU A 151 -20.08 -1.83 6.51
N ILE A 152 -18.92 -1.70 5.86
CA ILE A 152 -18.10 -0.51 5.94
C ILE A 152 -18.97 0.62 5.40
N ARG A 153 -19.64 1.31 6.32
CA ARG A 153 -20.09 2.65 6.06
C ARG A 153 -18.83 3.38 5.61
N PRO A 154 -18.79 3.95 4.39
CA PRO A 154 -17.71 4.86 4.06
C PRO A 154 -17.68 5.80 5.25
N LEU A 155 -16.54 5.87 5.94
CA LEU A 155 -16.42 6.76 7.09
C LEU A 155 -16.98 8.07 6.56
N ALA A 156 -18.18 8.46 7.06
CA ALA A 156 -18.72 9.76 6.78
C ALA A 156 -17.51 10.61 7.12
N GLN A 157 -17.01 11.34 6.14
CA GLN A 157 -15.92 12.26 6.39
C GLN A 157 -16.54 13.35 7.28
N LYS A 158 -16.89 13.02 8.54
CA LYS A 158 -16.55 13.86 9.65
C LYS A 158 -15.14 14.25 9.32
N LYS A 159 -14.98 15.54 9.04
CA LYS A 159 -13.72 16.23 9.14
C LYS A 159 -13.20 15.95 10.54
N VAL A 160 -12.70 14.74 10.76
CA VAL A 160 -11.64 14.49 11.69
C VAL A 160 -10.60 15.45 11.15
N ARG A 161 -10.32 16.49 11.92
CA ARG A 161 -9.06 17.20 11.85
C ARG A 161 -7.98 16.14 12.11
N SER A 162 -7.75 15.30 11.12
CA SER A 162 -6.43 14.79 10.89
C SER A 162 -5.66 16.07 10.59
N THR A 163 -4.68 16.34 11.43
CA THR A 163 -3.38 16.81 10.98
C THR A 163 -2.99 15.98 9.74
N ARG A 164 -3.58 16.30 8.58
CA ARG A 164 -3.21 15.72 7.28
C ARG A 164 -1.90 16.40 6.85
N VAL A 165 -1.21 15.93 5.82
CA VAL A 165 -1.49 16.36 4.45
C VAL A 165 -0.79 15.44 3.46
N VAL A 166 -1.53 14.82 2.53
CA VAL A 166 -1.27 14.93 1.07
C VAL A 166 -2.65 14.90 0.34
N PRO A 167 -2.88 15.73 -0.70
CA PRO A 167 -4.22 16.04 -1.22
C PRO A 167 -4.75 15.10 -2.30
N GLN A 168 -6.05 15.26 -2.54
CA GLN A 168 -6.93 14.53 -3.45
C GLN A 168 -7.30 15.48 -4.61
N TRP A 169 -7.26 15.01 -5.87
CA TRP A 169 -7.84 15.73 -7.02
C TRP A 169 -9.08 14.98 -7.54
N THR A 170 -10.16 15.70 -7.83
CA THR A 170 -11.41 15.22 -8.43
C THR A 170 -11.52 15.67 -9.89
N SER A 171 -12.16 14.85 -10.72
CA SER A 171 -12.30 14.94 -12.18
C SER A 171 -13.07 16.16 -12.74
N SER A 172 -13.25 17.23 -11.96
CA SER A 172 -13.87 18.49 -12.39
C SER A 172 -12.89 19.66 -12.47
N ASP A 173 -11.65 19.47 -11.99
CA ASP A 173 -10.56 20.45 -12.04
C ASP A 173 -9.34 19.83 -12.72
N ASN A 174 -9.51 19.14 -13.85
CA ASN A 174 -8.38 18.58 -14.61
C ASN A 174 -7.72 19.71 -15.42
N PRO A 175 -6.52 20.19 -15.05
CA PRO A 175 -5.86 21.28 -15.77
C PRO A 175 -5.19 20.82 -17.08
N ALA A 176 -5.48 19.60 -17.54
CA ALA A 176 -4.96 19.00 -18.77
C ALA A 176 -6.08 18.64 -19.75
N GLU A 177 -6.96 19.59 -20.08
CA GLU A 177 -7.94 19.44 -21.17
C GLU A 177 -7.58 20.23 -22.44
N ASP A 178 -6.63 21.17 -22.38
CA ASP A 178 -6.17 21.87 -23.59
C ASP A 178 -5.05 21.08 -24.31
N ALA A 179 -5.01 21.20 -25.64
CA ALA A 179 -4.10 20.47 -26.49
C ALA A 179 -2.61 20.71 -26.14
N ALA A 180 -2.26 21.90 -25.63
CA ALA A 180 -0.89 22.24 -25.28
C ALA A 180 -0.44 21.54 -23.98
N SER A 181 -1.34 21.37 -23.01
CA SER A 181 -1.06 20.60 -21.79
C SER A 181 -0.90 19.10 -22.06
N LEU A 182 -1.65 18.53 -23.02
CA LEU A 182 -1.48 17.14 -23.46
C LEU A 182 -0.16 16.93 -24.23
N GLU A 183 0.21 17.87 -25.09
CA GLU A 183 1.47 17.83 -25.83
C GLU A 183 2.67 17.94 -24.88
N LEU A 184 2.60 18.83 -23.88
CA LEU A 184 3.63 18.91 -22.86
C LEU A 184 3.71 17.63 -22.01
N LEU A 185 2.57 17.02 -21.64
CA LEU A 185 2.58 15.76 -20.91
C LEU A 185 3.32 14.65 -21.68
N ASP A 186 3.13 14.57 -23.00
CA ASP A 186 3.84 13.61 -23.83
C ASP A 186 5.36 13.88 -23.88
N GLN A 187 5.75 15.14 -23.98
CA GLN A 187 7.16 15.55 -23.92
C GLN A 187 7.80 15.17 -22.57
N LEU A 188 7.12 15.40 -21.46
CA LEU A 188 7.59 15.04 -20.12
C LEU A 188 7.68 13.51 -19.94
N LYS A 189 6.70 12.75 -20.46
CA LYS A 189 6.72 11.27 -20.43
C LYS A 189 7.87 10.72 -21.26
N THR A 190 8.16 11.33 -22.40
CA THR A 190 9.29 10.98 -23.29
C THR A 190 10.63 11.23 -22.60
N LEU A 191 10.82 12.42 -22.02
CA LEU A 191 12.03 12.74 -21.26
C LEU A 191 12.23 11.79 -20.08
N ARG A 192 11.15 11.52 -19.33
CA ARG A 192 11.16 10.57 -18.21
C ARG A 192 11.63 9.18 -18.63
N LYS A 193 11.12 8.67 -19.76
CA LYS A 193 11.49 7.35 -20.28
C LYS A 193 12.96 7.29 -20.68
N LYS A 194 13.49 8.36 -21.29
CA LYS A 194 14.91 8.46 -21.65
C LYS A 194 15.81 8.36 -20.41
N LEU A 195 15.53 9.17 -19.38
CA LEU A 195 16.33 9.21 -18.15
C LEU A 195 16.24 7.91 -17.34
N ALA A 196 15.09 7.24 -17.40
CA ALA A 196 14.88 5.95 -16.77
C ALA A 196 15.74 4.86 -17.43
N ASN A 197 15.78 4.84 -18.77
CA ASN A 197 16.58 3.90 -19.54
C ASN A 197 18.08 4.13 -19.32
N GLU A 198 18.55 5.37 -19.33
CA GLU A 198 19.96 5.71 -19.08
C GLU A 198 20.44 5.24 -17.70
N ARG A 199 19.54 5.13 -16.73
CA ARG A 199 19.84 4.68 -15.36
C ARG A 199 19.43 3.25 -15.06
N GLY A 200 18.87 2.53 -16.05
CA GLY A 200 18.43 1.15 -15.88
C GLY A 200 17.31 0.96 -14.85
N VAL A 201 16.47 1.98 -14.64
CA VAL A 201 15.36 1.95 -13.68
C VAL A 201 14.01 2.07 -14.40
N PRO A 202 12.91 1.51 -13.86
CA PRO A 202 11.57 1.76 -14.38
C PRO A 202 11.19 3.24 -14.36
N ALA A 203 10.51 3.72 -15.42
CA ALA A 203 10.22 5.15 -15.62
C ALA A 203 9.47 5.84 -14.48
N TYR A 204 8.57 5.14 -13.79
CA TYR A 204 7.82 5.72 -12.66
C TYR A 204 8.70 6.04 -11.44
N LEU A 205 9.91 5.47 -11.33
CA LEU A 205 10.85 5.77 -10.24
C LEU A 205 11.55 7.12 -10.43
N VAL A 206 11.65 7.61 -11.68
CA VAL A 206 12.08 8.97 -12.00
C VAL A 206 11.04 9.95 -11.44
N PHE A 207 9.85 9.99 -12.04
CA PHE A 207 8.68 10.71 -11.54
C PHE A 207 7.40 9.94 -11.89
N SER A 208 6.41 9.86 -11.00
CA SER A 208 5.13 9.20 -11.34
C SER A 208 4.28 10.09 -12.26
N ASP A 209 3.24 9.53 -12.89
CA ASP A 209 2.34 10.30 -13.76
C ASP A 209 1.64 11.45 -13.02
N ALA A 210 1.35 11.27 -11.72
CA ALA A 210 0.78 12.32 -10.89
C ALA A 210 1.75 13.53 -10.74
N VAL A 211 3.04 13.26 -10.56
CA VAL A 211 4.06 14.32 -10.46
C VAL A 211 4.20 15.08 -11.79
N LEU A 212 4.16 14.37 -12.93
CA LEU A 212 4.22 15.01 -14.24
C LEU A 212 3.00 15.90 -14.50
N LEU A 213 1.82 15.46 -14.10
CA LEU A 213 0.61 16.28 -14.19
C LEU A 213 0.73 17.51 -13.30
N GLU A 214 1.22 17.37 -12.07
CA GLU A 214 1.44 18.48 -11.14
C GLU A 214 2.46 19.50 -11.68
N MET A 215 3.51 19.06 -12.37
CA MET A 215 4.47 19.94 -13.08
C MET A 215 3.79 20.79 -14.16
N ILE A 216 2.82 20.22 -14.88
CA ILE A 216 2.07 20.93 -15.93
C ILE A 216 1.15 21.98 -15.31
N VAL A 217 0.56 21.70 -14.15
CA VAL A 217 -0.28 22.66 -13.42
C VAL A 217 0.55 23.79 -12.83
N ALA A 218 1.63 23.45 -12.15
CA ALA A 218 2.41 24.38 -11.33
C ALA A 218 3.41 25.21 -12.15
N ARG A 219 3.84 24.72 -13.32
CA ARG A 219 4.79 25.38 -14.23
C ARG A 219 6.02 25.95 -13.52
N PRO A 220 6.76 25.13 -12.75
CA PRO A 220 7.91 25.62 -11.98
C PRO A 220 8.98 26.18 -12.92
N GLN A 221 9.48 27.37 -12.58
CA GLN A 221 10.53 28.09 -13.32
C GLN A 221 11.89 27.98 -12.64
N SER A 222 11.95 27.43 -11.44
CA SER A 222 13.18 27.29 -10.64
C SER A 222 13.24 25.94 -9.92
N GLU A 223 14.44 25.53 -9.52
CA GLU A 223 14.62 24.32 -8.71
C GLU A 223 13.88 24.39 -7.37
N ASP A 224 13.79 25.58 -6.78
CA ASP A 224 13.06 25.81 -5.54
C ASP A 224 11.55 25.61 -5.70
N GLU A 225 10.98 26.07 -6.82
CA GLU A 225 9.58 25.81 -7.18
C GLU A 225 9.36 24.35 -7.54
N MET A 226 10.34 23.71 -8.18
CA MET A 226 10.29 22.29 -8.52
C MET A 226 10.27 21.40 -7.26
N LEU A 227 10.96 21.82 -6.19
CA LEU A 227 10.89 21.16 -4.88
C LEU A 227 9.54 21.32 -4.18
N GLN A 228 8.70 22.29 -4.59
CA GLN A 228 7.35 22.43 -4.04
C GLN A 228 6.36 21.40 -4.63
N ILE A 229 6.73 20.68 -5.69
CA ILE A 229 5.87 19.68 -6.32
C ILE A 229 5.94 18.36 -5.56
N ASN A 230 4.76 17.84 -5.21
CA ASN A 230 4.67 16.62 -4.42
C ASN A 230 5.28 15.44 -5.17
N GLY A 231 6.24 14.77 -4.56
CA GLY A 231 6.98 13.66 -5.18
C GLY A 231 8.32 14.04 -5.82
N VAL A 232 8.71 15.32 -5.77
CA VAL A 232 10.05 15.80 -6.15
C VAL A 232 10.86 16.17 -4.91
N GLY A 233 11.62 15.21 -4.39
CA GLY A 233 12.56 15.44 -3.29
C GLY A 233 13.96 15.85 -3.76
N PRO A 234 14.83 16.37 -2.87
CA PRO A 234 16.16 16.87 -3.23
C PRO A 234 17.04 15.85 -3.98
N LYS A 235 16.97 14.57 -3.60
CA LYS A 235 17.67 13.49 -4.31
C LYS A 235 17.16 13.31 -5.74
N LYS A 236 15.85 13.39 -5.95
CA LYS A 236 15.24 13.29 -7.28
C LYS A 236 15.43 14.56 -8.09
N LEU A 237 15.43 15.74 -7.46
CA LEU A 237 15.79 17.00 -8.09
C LEU A 237 17.24 16.92 -8.62
N ALA A 238 18.20 16.63 -7.73
CA ALA A 238 19.60 16.51 -8.11
C ALA A 238 19.86 15.43 -9.17
N ALA A 239 19.14 14.31 -9.11
CA ALA A 239 19.30 13.22 -10.07
C ALA A 239 18.57 13.47 -11.41
N TYR A 240 17.38 14.06 -11.39
CA TYR A 240 16.46 14.01 -12.53
C TYR A 240 15.87 15.37 -12.94
N ALA A 241 15.81 16.37 -12.06
CA ALA A 241 15.06 17.61 -12.30
C ALA A 241 15.85 18.91 -12.06
N SER A 242 17.18 18.85 -11.97
CA SER A 242 18.04 20.03 -12.04
C SER A 242 17.91 20.75 -13.40
N HIS A 243 18.51 21.94 -13.52
CA HIS A 243 18.45 22.83 -14.71
C HIS A 243 18.73 22.18 -16.08
N SER A 244 19.25 20.94 -16.13
CA SER A 244 19.58 20.23 -17.37
C SER A 244 18.50 19.29 -17.91
N HIS A 245 17.33 19.15 -17.26
CA HIS A 245 16.32 18.13 -17.64
C HIS A 245 14.89 18.64 -17.75
N PHE A 246 14.10 18.63 -16.66
CA PHE A 246 12.66 18.91 -16.70
C PHE A 246 12.34 20.40 -16.72
N LEU A 247 13.08 21.22 -15.97
CA LEU A 247 12.84 22.67 -15.86
C LEU A 247 12.82 23.41 -17.21
N PRO A 248 13.75 23.16 -18.16
CA PRO A 248 13.72 23.82 -19.47
C PRO A 248 12.46 23.51 -20.31
N LEU A 249 11.85 22.34 -20.15
CA LEU A 249 10.60 22.00 -20.85
C LEU A 249 9.38 22.69 -20.22
N LEU A 250 9.47 22.99 -18.92
CA LEU A 250 8.40 23.63 -18.16
C LEU A 250 8.43 25.17 -18.27
N SER A 251 9.62 25.76 -18.50
CA SER A 251 9.83 27.20 -18.61
C SER A 251 9.54 27.82 -19.98
N ASN A 252 9.59 27.02 -21.06
CA ASN A 252 9.49 27.52 -22.44
C ASN A 252 8.07 27.48 -23.03
N ALA A 253 7.03 27.25 -22.22
CA ALA A 253 5.64 27.28 -22.68
C ALA A 253 5.02 28.66 -22.41
N ASP A 254 4.57 29.33 -23.47
CA ASP A 254 4.13 30.74 -23.45
C ASP A 254 3.05 31.07 -22.38
N PRO A 255 3.11 32.23 -21.68
CA PRO A 255 2.19 32.55 -20.56
C PRO A 255 0.79 33.08 -20.95
N GLY A 256 0.30 32.88 -22.17
CA GLY A 256 -0.83 33.67 -22.70
C GLY A 256 -2.15 32.94 -22.96
N ALA A 257 -3.02 32.78 -21.96
CA ALA A 257 -4.50 32.83 -22.10
C ALA A 257 -5.25 32.71 -20.74
N SER A 258 -5.61 33.88 -20.18
CA SER A 258 -6.76 34.21 -19.28
C SER A 258 -7.31 33.17 -18.29
N SER A 259 -7.19 33.32 -16.97
CA SER A 259 -7.85 34.30 -16.06
C SER A 259 -9.38 34.13 -15.87
N GLY A 260 -9.76 33.87 -14.62
CA GLY A 260 -11.14 33.73 -14.12
C GLY A 260 -11.33 32.28 -13.68
N TRP A 261 -11.37 31.94 -12.39
CA TRP A 261 -12.45 32.26 -11.47
C TRP A 261 -11.95 32.59 -10.06
N ARG A 262 -12.27 33.79 -9.57
CA ARG A 262 -12.44 34.08 -8.14
C ARG A 262 -13.94 34.20 -7.85
N ARG A 263 -14.52 33.18 -7.23
CA ARG A 263 -15.38 33.19 -6.03
C ARG A 263 -16.00 31.82 -5.84
#